data_AF-A0A4U5U9B5-F1
#
_entry.id   AF-A0A4U5U9B5-F1
#
_cell.length_a   1.000
_cell.length_b   1.000
_cell.length_c   1.000
_cell.angle_alpha   90.00
_cell.angle_beta   90.00
_cell.angle_gamma   90.00
#
_symmetry.space_group_name_H-M   'P 1'
#
loop_
_entity.id
_entity.type
_entity.pdbx_description
1 polymer ?
#
loop_
_entity_poly.entity_id
_entity_poly.type
_entity_poly.pdbx_seq_one_letter_code
_entity_poly.pdbx_strand_id
1 'polypeptide(L)'
;MIQTSPCHGRPSASVSSSPQSLLLQIAEKMLAEEAQNKEKEKMNYMEENCPVLSMPGCMQELQELCRKLHKQIDLVDEERYDMETKMKKSNKEIDDLKLMVQDLKGKFKKPALKKVRMSADAMLAALLGSKHKVSIDLRSNLKQVKKELKEEEKQTGDWRKNIEDKAGMDGRKKMFETEA
;
A
#
# COMPACT_ATOMS: atom_id res chain seq x y z
N MET A 1 -39.17 -31.51 -10.50
CA MET A 1 -37.72 -31.16 -10.40
C MET A 1 -37.59 -29.67 -10.58
N ILE A 2 -37.38 -28.92 -9.51
CA ILE A 2 -36.96 -27.51 -9.59
C ILE A 2 -35.61 -27.47 -8.90
N GLN A 3 -34.53 -27.47 -9.68
CA GLN A 3 -33.19 -27.20 -9.17
C GLN A 3 -33.12 -25.72 -8.86
N THR A 4 -33.15 -25.35 -7.58
CA THR A 4 -32.79 -24.01 -7.14
C THR A 4 -31.27 -23.90 -7.15
N SER A 5 -30.74 -23.07 -8.05
CA SER A 5 -29.31 -22.75 -8.12
C SER A 5 -28.82 -22.10 -6.82
N PRO A 6 -27.58 -22.36 -6.36
CA PRO A 6 -27.07 -21.78 -5.12
C PRO A 6 -26.96 -20.26 -5.21
N CYS A 7 -27.54 -19.58 -4.23
CA CYS A 7 -27.30 -18.16 -3.99
C CYS A 7 -25.80 -17.95 -3.78
N HIS A 8 -25.16 -17.19 -4.67
CA HIS A 8 -23.76 -16.81 -4.50
C HIS A 8 -23.66 -15.89 -3.28
N GLY A 9 -23.23 -16.46 -2.16
CA GLY A 9 -22.99 -15.74 -0.91
C GLY A 9 -21.99 -14.61 -1.13
N ARG A 10 -22.26 -13.47 -0.50
CA ARG A 10 -21.38 -12.30 -0.51
C ARG A 10 -19.97 -12.74 -0.06
N PRO A 11 -18.89 -12.46 -0.83
CA PRO A 11 -17.56 -12.89 -0.43
C PRO A 11 -17.17 -12.29 0.92
N SER A 12 -16.52 -13.10 1.76
CA SER A 12 -15.99 -12.68 3.06
C SER A 12 -15.14 -11.40 2.92
N ALA A 13 -15.28 -10.47 3.87
CA ALA A 13 -14.51 -9.22 3.91
C ALA A 13 -12.98 -9.44 3.90
N SER A 14 -12.50 -10.64 4.26
CA SER A 14 -11.10 -11.05 4.17
C SER A 14 -10.61 -11.26 2.73
N VAL A 15 -11.49 -11.67 1.82
CA VAL A 15 -11.17 -11.89 0.40
C VAL A 15 -11.22 -10.59 -0.39
N SER A 16 -12.01 -9.60 0.04
CA SER A 16 -12.05 -8.27 -0.59
C SER A 16 -10.88 -7.35 -0.21
N SER A 17 -10.32 -7.50 0.99
CA SER A 17 -9.20 -6.67 1.47
C SER A 17 -7.84 -7.10 0.91
N SER A 18 -7.66 -8.39 0.62
CA SER A 18 -6.43 -8.93 0.02
C SER A 18 -6.09 -8.33 -1.35
N PRO A 19 -6.98 -8.32 -2.36
CA PRO A 19 -6.66 -7.77 -3.67
C PRO A 19 -6.50 -6.25 -3.64
N GLN A 20 -7.27 -5.52 -2.81
CA GLN A 20 -7.10 -4.07 -2.64
C GLN A 20 -5.74 -3.72 -2.06
N SER A 21 -5.27 -4.47 -1.04
CA SER A 21 -3.94 -4.29 -0.47
C SER A 21 -2.82 -4.59 -1.48
N LEU A 22 -2.97 -5.63 -2.30
CA LEU A 22 -2.01 -5.96 -3.35
C LEU A 22 -1.97 -4.88 -4.44
N LEU A 23 -3.13 -4.36 -4.85
CA LEU A 23 -3.22 -3.28 -5.82
C LEU A 23 -2.49 -2.01 -5.34
N LEU A 24 -2.66 -1.64 -4.07
CA LEU A 24 -1.99 -0.49 -3.47
C LEU A 24 -0.47 -0.69 -3.40
N GLN A 25 0.01 -1.89 -3.04
CA GLN A 25 1.44 -2.20 -3.03
C GLN A 25 2.07 -2.12 -4.44
N ILE A 26 1.34 -2.55 -5.47
CA ILE A 26 1.80 -2.43 -6.86
C ILE A 26 1.80 -0.96 -7.29
N ALA A 27 0.73 -0.21 -6.98
CA ALA A 27 0.63 1.21 -7.31
C ALA A 27 1.75 2.03 -6.65
N GLU A 28 2.10 1.74 -5.39
CA GLU A 28 3.22 2.38 -4.68
C GLU A 28 4.55 2.13 -5.40
N LYS A 29 4.81 0.89 -5.84
CA LYS A 29 6.01 0.55 -6.61
C LYS A 29 6.07 1.29 -7.94
N MET A 30 4.96 1.34 -8.68
CA MET A 30 4.87 2.05 -9.95
C MET A 30 5.10 3.55 -9.78
N LEU A 31 4.56 4.14 -8.71
CA LEU A 31 4.73 5.57 -8.41
C LEU A 31 6.19 5.88 -8.04
N ALA A 32 6.86 4.98 -7.30
CA ALA A 32 8.28 5.11 -6.98
C ALA A 32 9.17 4.99 -8.24
N GLU A 33 8.86 4.06 -9.14
CA GLU A 33 9.54 3.90 -10.42
C GLU A 33 9.34 5.13 -11.32
N GLU A 34 8.12 5.64 -11.43
CA GLU A 34 7.81 6.87 -12.18
C GLU A 34 8.58 8.08 -11.61
N ALA A 35 8.65 8.22 -10.29
CA ALA A 35 9.43 9.29 -9.66
C ALA A 35 10.93 9.18 -9.98
N GLN A 36 11.48 7.96 -9.97
CA GLN A 36 12.87 7.73 -10.34
C GLN A 36 13.12 8.06 -11.82
N ASN A 37 12.20 7.68 -12.72
CA ASN A 37 12.32 7.97 -14.15
C ASN A 37 12.21 9.47 -14.42
N LYS A 38 11.31 10.19 -13.75
CA LYS A 38 11.23 11.66 -13.84
C LYS A 38 12.52 12.35 -13.43
N GLU A 39 13.18 11.90 -12.36
CA GLU A 39 14.46 12.49 -11.97
C GLU A 39 15.55 12.19 -12.99
N LYS A 40 15.60 10.96 -13.54
CA LYS A 40 16.55 10.61 -14.62
C LYS A 40 16.31 11.46 -15.88
N GLU A 41 15.07 11.60 -16.31
CA GLU A 41 14.70 12.42 -17.46
C GLU A 41 15.09 13.89 -17.25
N LYS A 42 14.86 14.42 -16.04
CA LYS A 42 15.30 15.77 -15.66
C LYS A 42 16.82 15.91 -15.72
N MET A 43 17.57 14.92 -15.21
CA MET A 43 19.03 14.95 -15.28
C MET A 43 19.53 14.91 -16.73
N ASN A 44 18.99 14.01 -17.56
CA ASN A 44 19.33 13.93 -18.98
C ASN A 44 19.02 15.25 -19.71
N TYR A 45 17.85 15.84 -19.44
CA TYR A 45 17.48 17.14 -20.02
C TYR A 45 18.44 18.25 -19.59
N MET A 46 18.88 18.26 -18.32
CA MET A 46 19.85 19.22 -17.82
C MET A 46 21.24 19.04 -18.45
N GLU A 47 21.68 17.80 -18.68
CA GLU A 47 22.95 17.53 -19.35
C GLU A 47 22.95 18.01 -20.81
N GLU A 48 21.83 17.85 -21.53
CA GLU A 48 21.68 18.30 -22.91
C GLU A 48 21.56 19.82 -23.04
N ASN A 49 20.78 20.48 -22.16
CA ASN A 49 20.46 21.90 -22.29
C ASN A 49 21.41 22.81 -21.50
N CYS A 50 22.08 22.30 -20.48
CA CYS A 50 23.02 23.04 -19.65
C CYS A 50 24.27 22.18 -19.35
N PRO A 51 25.10 21.91 -20.39
CA PRO A 51 26.32 21.16 -20.20
C PRO A 51 27.30 21.93 -19.30
N VAL A 52 28.24 21.18 -18.68
CA VAL A 52 29.27 21.76 -17.82
C VAL A 52 30.02 22.87 -18.57
N LEU A 53 30.08 24.05 -17.96
CA LEU A 53 30.75 25.21 -18.53
C LEU A 53 32.23 24.93 -18.78
N SER A 54 32.64 24.97 -20.04
CA SER A 54 34.05 24.95 -20.43
C SER A 54 34.55 26.38 -20.56
N MET A 55 35.53 26.76 -19.73
CA MET A 55 36.11 28.10 -19.78
C MET A 55 37.11 28.20 -20.93
N PRO A 56 36.90 29.08 -21.92
CA PRO A 56 37.84 29.28 -23.01
C PRO A 56 39.14 29.92 -22.50
N GLY A 57 40.26 29.58 -23.14
CA GLY A 57 41.60 30.03 -22.73
C GLY A 57 41.97 31.44 -23.21
N CYS A 58 41.24 32.01 -24.17
CA CYS A 58 41.52 33.33 -24.72
C CYS A 58 40.48 34.37 -24.28
N MET A 59 40.91 35.64 -24.15
CA MET A 59 40.07 36.73 -23.66
C MET A 59 38.88 37.01 -24.60
N GLN A 60 39.08 36.90 -25.91
CA GLN A 60 38.05 37.21 -26.91
C GLN A 60 36.91 36.17 -26.88
N GLU A 61 37.25 34.88 -26.87
CA GLU A 61 36.29 33.79 -26.73
C GLU A 61 35.52 33.88 -25.40
N LEU A 62 36.18 34.29 -24.32
CA LEU A 62 35.54 34.48 -23.03
C LEU A 62 34.49 35.61 -23.07
N GLN A 63 34.81 36.75 -23.67
CA GLN A 63 33.85 37.84 -23.83
C GLN A 63 32.66 37.45 -24.72
N GLU A 64 32.88 36.67 -25.77
CA GLU A 64 31.82 36.14 -26.62
C GLU A 64 30.93 35.14 -25.88
N LEU A 65 31.51 34.24 -25.08
CA LEU A 65 30.77 33.31 -24.24
C LEU A 65 29.87 34.04 -23.24
N CYS A 66 30.42 35.05 -22.54
CA CYS A 66 29.63 35.86 -21.59
C CYS A 66 28.45 36.56 -22.27
N ARG A 67 28.65 37.13 -23.48
CA ARG A 67 27.56 37.76 -24.25
C ARG A 67 26.50 36.74 -24.68
N LYS A 68 26.92 35.54 -25.10
CA LYS A 68 26.00 34.46 -25.48
C LYS A 68 25.16 33.98 -24.28
N LEU A 69 25.80 33.72 -23.14
CA LEU A 69 25.12 33.30 -21.92
C LEU A 69 24.13 34.35 -21.42
N HIS A 70 24.50 35.63 -21.41
CA HIS A 70 23.58 36.69 -21.02
C HIS A 70 22.31 36.71 -21.88
N LYS A 71 22.46 36.61 -23.20
CA LYS A 71 21.31 36.56 -24.10
C LYS A 71 20.46 35.30 -23.88
N GLN A 72 21.09 34.16 -23.60
CA GLN A 72 20.37 32.92 -23.29
C GLN A 72 19.59 33.02 -21.97
N ILE A 73 20.16 33.66 -20.95
CA ILE A 73 19.47 33.89 -19.67
C ILE A 73 18.18 34.69 -19.90
N ASP A 74 18.27 35.80 -20.65
CA ASP A 74 17.10 36.63 -20.95
C ASP A 74 15.97 35.83 -21.62
N LEU A 75 16.30 34.98 -22.59
CA LEU A 75 15.34 34.11 -23.29
C LEU A 75 14.74 33.04 -22.38
N VAL A 76 15.58 32.34 -21.61
CA VAL A 76 15.13 31.27 -20.70
C VAL A 76 14.25 31.83 -19.59
N ASP A 77 14.53 33.04 -19.10
CA ASP A 77 13.68 33.69 -18.10
C ASP A 77 12.32 34.10 -18.65
N GLU A 78 12.24 34.55 -19.90
CA GLU A 78 10.97 34.80 -20.59
C GLU A 78 10.15 33.50 -20.73
N GLU A 79 10.77 32.42 -21.21
CA GLU A 79 10.13 31.11 -21.32
C GLU A 79 9.65 30.58 -19.95
N ARG A 80 10.49 30.74 -18.91
CA ARG A 80 10.14 30.38 -17.53
C ARG A 80 8.92 31.15 -17.05
N TYR A 81 8.86 32.46 -17.32
CA TYR A 81 7.75 33.31 -16.92
C TYR A 81 6.44 32.91 -17.62
N ASP A 82 6.50 32.61 -18.91
CA ASP A 82 5.34 32.13 -19.68
C ASP A 82 4.82 30.79 -19.17
N MET A 83 5.73 29.85 -18.89
CA MET A 83 5.38 28.55 -18.32
C MET A 83 4.78 28.69 -16.93
N GLU A 84 5.35 29.54 -16.08
CA GLU A 84 4.82 29.82 -14.74
C GLU A 84 3.41 30.43 -14.82
N THR A 85 3.18 31.34 -15.77
CA THR A 85 1.86 31.95 -15.98
C THR A 85 0.83 30.93 -16.44
N LYS A 86 1.19 30.02 -17.34
CA LYS A 86 0.32 28.90 -17.77
C LYS A 86 -0.02 27.98 -16.58
N MET A 87 0.99 27.59 -15.80
CA MET A 87 0.81 26.75 -14.61
C MET A 87 -0.10 27.41 -13.56
N LYS A 88 0.05 28.72 -13.34
CA LYS A 88 -0.84 29.49 -12.43
C LYS A 88 -2.29 29.45 -12.89
N LYS A 89 -2.55 29.62 -14.20
CA LYS A 89 -3.90 29.52 -14.77
C LYS A 89 -4.48 28.12 -14.57
N SER A 90 -3.73 27.09 -14.94
CA SER A 90 -4.17 25.70 -14.77
C SER A 90 -4.41 25.33 -13.31
N ASN A 91 -3.55 25.75 -12.37
CA ASN A 91 -3.76 25.52 -10.94
C ASN A 91 -5.03 26.21 -10.44
N LYS A 92 -5.28 27.45 -10.88
CA LYS A 92 -6.50 28.17 -10.52
C LYS A 92 -7.74 27.43 -11.02
N GLU A 93 -7.75 26.99 -12.28
CA GLU A 93 -8.84 26.19 -12.84
C GLU A 93 -9.05 24.88 -12.06
N ILE A 94 -7.96 24.18 -11.70
CA ILE A 94 -8.03 22.97 -10.89
C ILE A 94 -8.66 23.25 -9.52
N ASP A 95 -8.29 24.34 -8.87
CA ASP A 95 -8.81 24.68 -7.54
C ASP A 95 -10.28 25.12 -7.60
N ASP A 96 -10.67 25.88 -8.63
CA ASP A 96 -12.07 26.22 -8.90
C ASP A 96 -12.90 24.95 -9.15
N LEU A 97 -12.38 24.00 -9.95
CA LEU A 97 -13.02 22.71 -10.20
C LEU A 97 -13.10 21.85 -8.94
N LYS A 98 -12.06 21.81 -8.09
CA LYS A 98 -12.11 21.11 -6.80
C LYS A 98 -13.19 21.69 -5.90
N LEU A 99 -13.32 23.01 -5.85
CA LEU A 99 -14.35 23.69 -5.06
C LEU A 99 -15.75 23.32 -5.58
N MET A 100 -15.97 23.40 -6.90
CA MET A 100 -17.23 22.96 -7.50
C MET A 100 -17.56 21.49 -7.19
N VAL A 101 -16.57 20.59 -7.25
CA VAL A 101 -16.75 19.18 -6.89
C VAL A 101 -17.13 19.03 -5.41
N GLN A 102 -16.55 19.84 -4.51
CA GLN A 102 -16.92 19.83 -3.09
C GLN A 102 -18.35 20.31 -2.86
N ASP A 103 -18.77 21.37 -3.54
CA ASP A 103 -20.14 21.89 -3.46
C ASP A 103 -21.16 20.88 -4.01
N LEU A 104 -20.86 20.24 -5.15
CA LEU A 104 -21.71 19.23 -5.79
C LEU A 104 -21.80 17.93 -4.98
N LYS A 105 -20.71 17.48 -4.36
CA LYS A 105 -20.73 16.32 -3.45
C LYS A 105 -21.55 16.59 -2.17
N GLY A 106 -22.06 17.81 -2.02
CA GLY A 106 -22.78 18.28 -0.85
C GLY A 106 -21.80 18.63 0.26
N LYS A 107 -22.01 19.79 0.91
CA LYS A 107 -21.26 20.26 2.07
C LYS A 107 -21.07 19.10 3.05
N PHE A 108 -19.88 18.49 3.01
CA PHE A 108 -19.49 17.40 3.89
C PHE A 108 -19.92 17.81 5.29
N LYS A 109 -20.90 17.12 5.89
CA LYS A 109 -21.32 17.43 7.26
C LYS A 109 -20.05 17.35 8.07
N LYS A 110 -19.51 18.51 8.48
CA LYS A 110 -18.25 18.61 9.21
C LYS A 110 -18.35 17.56 10.33
N PRO A 111 -17.56 16.47 10.29
CA PRO A 111 -17.66 15.44 11.31
C PRO A 111 -17.55 16.16 12.64
N ALA A 112 -18.55 16.00 13.52
CA ALA A 112 -18.58 16.73 14.78
C ALA A 112 -17.20 16.57 15.43
N LEU A 113 -16.57 17.71 15.77
CA LEU A 113 -15.21 17.73 16.29
C LEU A 113 -15.15 16.85 17.54
N LYS A 114 -14.73 15.59 17.38
CA LYS A 114 -14.50 14.69 18.50
C LYS A 114 -13.25 15.23 19.19
N LYS A 115 -13.34 15.50 20.48
CA LYS A 115 -12.18 15.85 21.31
C LYS A 115 -11.27 14.63 21.39
N VAL A 116 -10.37 14.51 20.41
CA VAL A 116 -9.33 13.48 20.40
C VAL A 116 -8.34 13.86 21.49
N ARG A 117 -8.38 13.14 22.61
CA ARG A 117 -7.32 13.20 23.62
C ARG A 117 -6.07 12.56 23.02
N MET A 118 -4.88 13.03 23.39
CA MET A 118 -3.61 12.41 22.99
C MET A 118 -3.71 10.89 23.16
N SER A 119 -3.35 10.13 22.11
CA SER A 119 -3.34 8.67 22.20
C SER A 119 -2.36 8.24 23.30
N ALA A 120 -2.65 7.13 23.99
CA ALA A 120 -1.77 6.61 25.02
C ALA A 120 -0.35 6.40 24.48
N ASP A 121 -0.22 6.02 23.20
CA ASP A 121 1.07 5.83 22.51
C ASP A 121 1.84 7.15 22.32
N ALA A 122 1.17 8.23 21.92
CA ALA A 122 1.80 9.55 21.80
C ALA A 122 2.24 10.09 23.18
N MET A 123 1.43 9.85 24.21
CA MET A 123 1.76 10.25 25.59
C MET A 123 2.92 9.41 26.16
N LEU A 124 2.94 8.10 25.92
CA LEU A 124 4.00 7.20 26.37
C LEU A 124 5.32 7.43 25.63
N ALA A 125 5.29 7.68 24.32
CA ALA A 125 6.48 8.04 23.56
C ALA A 125 7.09 9.36 24.04
N ALA A 126 6.26 10.35 24.40
CA ALA A 126 6.72 11.63 24.93
C ALA A 126 7.28 11.52 26.37
N LEU A 127 6.70 10.67 27.21
CA LEU A 127 7.12 10.52 28.62
C LEU A 127 8.29 9.54 28.82
N LEU A 128 8.37 8.48 28.03
CA LEU A 128 9.31 7.38 28.23
C LEU A 128 10.36 7.24 27.12
N GLY A 129 10.28 8.07 26.07
CA GLY A 129 11.20 8.06 24.95
C GLY A 129 11.26 6.70 24.24
N SER A 130 12.40 6.39 23.63
CA SER A 130 12.63 5.19 22.81
C SER A 130 12.59 3.86 23.58
N LYS A 131 12.54 3.86 24.92
CA LYS A 131 12.63 2.64 25.74
C LYS A 131 11.35 1.81 25.77
N HIS A 132 10.18 2.41 25.52
CA HIS A 132 8.89 1.71 25.50
C HIS A 132 8.17 1.92 24.16
N LYS A 133 8.81 1.55 23.05
CA LYS A 133 8.13 1.42 21.76
C LYS A 133 7.44 0.05 21.70
N VAL A 134 6.44 -0.17 22.56
CA VAL A 134 5.55 -1.32 22.42
C VAL A 134 4.58 -0.96 21.30
N SER A 135 4.85 -1.42 20.07
CA SER A 135 3.84 -1.30 19.02
C SER A 135 2.62 -2.04 19.52
N ILE A 136 1.52 -1.31 19.73
CA ILE A 136 0.23 -1.91 20.13
C ILE A 136 -0.45 -2.56 18.92
N ASP A 137 0.37 -3.08 18.00
CA ASP A 137 -0.09 -4.02 16.99
C ASP A 137 -0.69 -5.19 17.75
N LEU A 138 -1.99 -5.41 17.57
CA LEU A 138 -2.69 -6.56 18.16
C LEU A 138 -1.97 -7.90 17.83
N ARG A 139 -1.14 -7.88 16.79
CA ARG A 139 -0.32 -8.98 16.28
C ARG A 139 0.96 -9.24 17.08
N SER A 140 1.56 -8.23 17.71
CA SER A 140 2.83 -8.38 18.45
C SER A 140 2.64 -8.96 19.86
N ASN A 141 1.44 -8.82 20.43
CA ASN A 141 1.08 -9.32 21.75
C ASN A 141 0.51 -10.76 21.75
N LEU A 142 0.28 -11.34 20.56
CA LEU A 142 -0.13 -12.74 20.44
C LEU A 142 1.11 -13.63 20.58
N LYS A 143 1.07 -14.62 21.48
CA LYS A 143 2.14 -15.62 21.62
C LYS A 143 2.35 -16.32 20.27
N GLN A 144 3.50 -16.07 19.64
CA GLN A 144 3.97 -16.91 18.56
C GLN A 144 4.20 -18.30 19.15
N VAL A 145 3.31 -19.26 18.83
CA VAL A 145 3.62 -20.66 19.08
C VAL A 145 4.82 -20.95 18.19
N LYS A 146 6.02 -20.91 18.78
CA LYS A 146 7.18 -21.58 18.20
C LYS A 146 6.71 -23.01 18.00
N LYS A 147 6.45 -23.37 16.75
CA LYS A 147 6.44 -24.77 16.35
C LYS A 147 7.91 -25.17 16.41
N GLU A 148 8.36 -25.40 17.63
CA GLU A 148 9.62 -26.07 17.89
C GLU A 148 9.51 -27.37 17.13
N LEU A 149 10.39 -27.56 16.14
CA LEU A 149 10.71 -28.86 15.60
C LEU A 149 11.34 -29.64 16.76
N LYS A 150 10.49 -30.09 17.68
CA LYS A 150 10.83 -31.13 18.63
C LYS A 150 10.87 -32.39 17.78
N GLU A 151 12.09 -32.73 17.40
CA GLU A 151 12.47 -34.05 16.93
C GLU A 151 12.12 -35.04 18.04
N GLU A 152 10.85 -35.46 18.09
CA GLU A 152 10.43 -36.67 18.78
C GLU A 152 10.08 -37.69 17.70
N GLU A 153 11.07 -38.50 17.38
CA GLU A 153 10.89 -39.82 16.82
C GLU A 153 9.78 -40.59 17.58
N LYS A 154 8.98 -41.33 16.80
CA LYS A 154 8.03 -42.40 17.17
C LYS A 154 6.64 -41.92 17.60
N GLN A 155 5.70 -42.01 16.66
CA GLN A 155 4.89 -43.23 16.45
C GLN A 155 3.64 -42.84 15.65
N THR A 156 3.78 -42.72 14.33
CA THR A 156 2.64 -42.61 13.40
C THR A 156 1.96 -43.98 13.32
N GLY A 157 1.18 -44.32 14.35
CA GLY A 157 0.32 -45.50 14.37
C GLY A 157 -0.90 -45.27 13.48
N ASP A 158 -0.97 -46.01 12.38
CA ASP A 158 -2.04 -45.99 11.39
C ASP A 158 -3.42 -46.27 12.02
N TRP A 159 -4.30 -45.27 11.99
CA TRP A 159 -5.65 -45.32 12.59
C TRP A 159 -6.59 -46.31 11.87
N ARG A 160 -6.15 -46.90 10.76
CA ARG A 160 -6.92 -47.89 9.98
C ARG A 160 -7.01 -49.28 10.61
N LYS A 161 -6.21 -49.61 11.62
CA LYS A 161 -6.18 -50.98 12.18
C LYS A 161 -7.26 -51.32 13.22
N ASN A 162 -8.09 -50.36 13.66
CA ASN A 162 -9.06 -50.60 14.73
C ASN A 162 -10.49 -50.94 14.23
N ILE A 163 -10.70 -51.08 12.91
CA ILE A 163 -12.03 -51.25 12.31
C ILE A 163 -12.27 -52.66 11.72
N GLU A 164 -11.26 -53.49 11.51
CA GLU A 164 -11.44 -54.80 10.85
C GLU A 164 -11.68 -56.01 11.78
N ASP A 165 -11.55 -55.87 13.11
CA ASP A 165 -11.74 -57.00 14.04
C ASP A 165 -13.19 -57.17 14.57
N LYS A 166 -14.20 -56.59 13.90
CA LYS A 166 -15.62 -56.91 14.16
C LYS A 166 -16.34 -57.64 13.03
N ALA A 167 -15.60 -58.16 12.06
CA ALA A 167 -16.11 -59.17 11.14
C ALA A 167 -16.03 -60.56 11.81
N GLY A 168 -16.98 -60.88 12.70
CA GLY A 168 -16.94 -62.21 13.35
C GLY A 168 -17.88 -62.50 14.52
N MET A 169 -19.13 -62.00 14.52
CA MET A 169 -20.17 -62.60 15.37
C MET A 169 -21.31 -63.12 14.48
N ASP A 170 -21.03 -64.25 13.85
CA ASP A 170 -22.01 -65.19 13.33
C ASP A 170 -22.67 -65.93 14.52
N GLY A 171 -24.00 -65.88 14.61
CA GLY A 171 -24.74 -66.55 15.70
C GLY A 171 -26.07 -65.91 16.09
N ARG A 172 -27.07 -66.02 15.21
CA ARG A 172 -28.54 -66.02 15.46
C ARG A 172 -29.08 -65.17 16.63
N LYS A 173 -29.46 -63.91 16.36
CA LYS A 173 -30.44 -63.17 17.17
C LYS A 173 -31.85 -63.73 16.92
N LYS A 174 -32.38 -64.53 17.85
CA LYS A 174 -33.81 -64.82 17.97
C LYS A 174 -34.48 -63.59 18.61
N MET A 175 -35.24 -62.83 17.82
CA MET A 175 -36.28 -61.95 18.33
C MET A 175 -37.56 -62.76 18.41
N PHE A 176 -38.25 -62.76 19.55
CA PHE A 176 -39.71 -62.79 19.60
C PHE A 176 -40.15 -62.14 20.92
N GLU A 177 -40.99 -61.11 20.79
CA GLU A 177 -41.77 -60.49 21.86
C GLU A 177 -42.85 -61.45 22.35
N THR A 178 -43.19 -61.37 23.64
CA THR A 178 -44.58 -61.50 24.13
C THR A 178 -44.70 -60.99 25.57
N GLU A 179 -45.71 -60.16 25.78
CA GLU A 179 -46.34 -59.69 27.02
C GLU A 179 -46.48 -60.74 28.14
N ALA A 180 -46.14 -60.34 29.36
CA ALA A 180 -46.89 -60.53 30.63
C ALA A 180 -46.10 -59.92 31.80
#